data_AF-A0A937X8S8-F1
#
_entry.id   AF-A0A937X8S8-F1
#
_cell.length_a   1.000
_cell.length_b   1.000
_cell.length_c   1.000
_cell.angle_alpha   90.00
_cell.angle_beta   90.00
_cell.angle_gamma   90.00
#
_symmetry.space_group_name_H-M   'P 1'
#
loop_
_entity.id
_entity.type
_entity.pdbx_description
1 polymer ?
#
loop_
_entity_poly.entity_id
_entity_poly.type
_entity_poly.pdbx_seq_one_letter_code
_entity_poly.pdbx_strand_id
1 'polypeptide(L)'
;MPWTPPSLRALTPEAVWLAAGLLAQALFAARFLVQWIASERARESVVPVAFWYLSLAGGAMLLAYAVHRRDPVFILGQSMGLFVYGRNLLLIHRRAAAERRASGMAGDRGASR
;
A
#
# COMPACT_ATOMS: atom_id res chain seq x y z
N MET A 1 34.31 -2.46 40.74
CA MET A 1 33.25 -2.96 39.82
C MET A 1 32.37 -1.76 39.48
N PRO A 2 32.53 -1.09 38.32
CA PRO A 2 31.74 0.11 38.06
C PRO A 2 30.38 -0.31 37.51
N TRP A 3 29.33 -0.06 38.30
CA TRP A 3 27.95 -0.11 37.84
C TRP A 3 27.74 1.07 36.89
N THR A 4 27.62 0.81 35.59
CA THR A 4 27.10 1.80 34.64
C THR A 4 25.57 1.72 34.65
N PRO A 5 24.83 2.81 34.92
CA PRO A 5 23.38 2.79 34.80
C PRO A 5 22.98 2.41 33.36
N PRO A 6 21.85 1.72 33.15
CA PRO A 6 21.34 1.51 31.81
C PRO A 6 21.05 2.89 31.23
N SER A 7 21.85 3.32 30.25
CA SER A 7 21.62 4.55 29.52
C SER A 7 20.16 4.55 29.08
N LEU A 8 19.42 5.56 29.54
CA LEU A 8 18.02 5.81 29.19
C LEU A 8 17.81 5.47 27.72
N ARG A 9 16.85 4.58 27.45
CA ARG A 9 16.50 4.03 26.12
C ARG A 9 16.44 5.14 25.08
N ALA A 10 17.58 5.46 24.49
CA ALA A 10 17.63 6.17 23.22
C ALA A 10 16.95 5.25 22.22
N LEU A 11 16.10 5.82 21.36
CA LEU A 11 15.63 5.12 20.16
C LEU A 11 16.88 4.76 19.36
N THR A 12 17.41 3.55 19.56
CA THR A 12 18.56 3.11 18.80
C THR A 12 18.15 3.05 17.33
N PRO A 13 19.05 3.29 16.37
CA PRO A 13 18.73 3.19 14.95
C PRO A 13 18.02 1.86 14.61
N GLU A 14 18.40 0.78 15.27
CA GLU A 14 17.80 -0.55 15.13
C GLU A 14 16.34 -0.57 15.60
N ALA A 15 16.02 0.10 16.71
CA ALA A 15 14.65 0.22 17.21
C ALA A 15 13.76 1.02 16.24
N VAL A 16 14.32 2.06 15.60
CA VAL A 16 13.61 2.84 14.57
C VAL A 16 13.30 1.97 13.36
N TRP A 17 14.29 1.22 12.85
CA TRP A 17 14.09 0.33 11.71
C TRP A 17 13.15 -0.83 12.01
N LEU A 18 13.18 -1.38 13.23
CA LEU A 18 12.24 -2.39 13.67
C LEU A 18 10.81 -1.83 13.71
N ALA A 19 10.61 -0.64 14.29
CA ALA A 19 9.31 0.01 14.32
C ALA A 19 8.79 0.32 12.91
N ALA A 20 9.67 0.78 12.00
CA ALA A 20 9.33 1.00 10.60
C ALA A 20 8.91 -0.30 9.90
N GLY A 21 9.63 -1.41 10.12
CA GLY A 21 9.26 -2.73 9.59
C GLY A 21 7.93 -3.23 10.13
N LEU A 22 7.66 -3.06 11.43
CA LEU A 22 6.38 -3.42 12.05
C LEU A 22 5.22 -2.59 11.51
N LEU A 23 5.42 -1.27 11.35
CA LEU A 23 4.42 -0.38 10.76
C LEU A 23 4.14 -0.77 9.30
N ALA A 24 5.19 -1.11 8.54
CA ALA A 24 5.05 -1.57 7.16
C ALA A 24 4.22 -2.86 7.08
N GLN A 25 4.49 -3.83 7.98
CA GLN A 25 3.70 -5.06 8.10
C GLN A 25 2.26 -4.78 8.53
N ALA A 26 2.03 -3.85 9.45
CA ALA A 26 0.69 -3.46 9.88
C ALA A 26 -0.13 -2.87 8.72
N LEU A 27 0.45 -1.98 7.92
CA LEU A 27 -0.18 -1.46 6.70
C LEU A 27 -0.47 -2.57 5.68
N PHE A 28 0.49 -3.48 5.50
CA PHE A 28 0.35 -4.60 4.58
C PHE A 28 -0.67 -5.64 5.06
N ALA A 29 -0.92 -5.77 6.35
CA ALA A 29 -1.98 -6.59 6.91
C ALA A 29 -3.34 -5.88 6.81
N ALA A 30 -3.37 -4.57 7.08
CA ALA A 30 -4.59 -3.76 7.02
C ALA A 30 -5.28 -3.81 5.65
N ARG A 31 -4.55 -4.04 4.56
CA ARG A 31 -5.15 -4.23 3.23
C ARG A 31 -6.17 -5.39 3.20
N PHE A 32 -5.88 -6.50 3.88
CA PHE A 32 -6.77 -7.65 3.94
C PHE A 32 -7.99 -7.35 4.81
N LEU A 33 -7.81 -6.61 5.90
CA LEU A 33 -8.93 -6.13 6.72
C LEU A 33 -9.86 -5.22 5.92
N VAL A 34 -9.31 -4.25 5.18
CA VAL A 34 -10.09 -3.34 4.33
C VAL A 34 -10.79 -4.09 3.21
N GLN A 35 -10.12 -5.05 2.57
CA GLN A 35 -10.71 -5.88 1.53
C GLN A 35 -11.84 -6.76 2.06
N TRP A 36 -11.65 -7.37 3.23
CA TRP A 36 -12.66 -8.19 3.89
C TRP A 36 -13.90 -7.36 4.23
N ILE A 37 -13.73 -6.22 4.91
CA ILE A 37 -14.84 -5.32 5.25
C ILE A 37 -15.58 -4.85 3.99
N ALA A 38 -14.85 -4.51 2.92
CA ALA A 38 -15.47 -4.11 1.65
C ALA A 38 -16.27 -5.25 1.01
N SER A 39 -15.76 -6.47 1.06
CA SER A 39 -16.42 -7.67 0.51
C SER A 39 -17.66 -8.07 1.28
N GLU A 40 -17.61 -8.04 2.61
CA GLU A 40 -18.78 -8.32 3.45
C GLU A 40 -19.91 -7.31 3.19
N ARG A 41 -19.56 -6.02 3.06
CA ARG A 41 -20.53 -4.97 2.76
C ARG A 41 -21.16 -5.12 1.37
N ALA A 42 -20.40 -5.64 0.39
CA ALA A 42 -20.87 -5.87 -0.96
C ALA A 42 -21.53 -7.25 -1.17
N ARG A 43 -21.35 -8.18 -0.22
CA ARG A 43 -21.71 -9.61 -0.34
C ARG A 43 -21.12 -10.30 -1.57
N GLU A 44 -19.97 -9.83 -2.03
CA GLU A 44 -19.23 -10.37 -3.16
C GLU A 44 -17.72 -10.18 -2.93
N SER A 45 -16.88 -10.97 -3.60
CA SER A 45 -15.42 -10.85 -3.48
C SER A 45 -14.93 -9.63 -4.25
N VAL A 46 -14.79 -8.49 -3.56
CA VAL A 46 -14.28 -7.24 -4.13
C VAL A 46 -12.90 -6.89 -3.62
N VAL A 47 -12.09 -6.27 -4.49
CA VAL A 47 -10.81 -5.65 -4.11
C VAL A 47 -10.97 -4.14 -4.19
N PRO A 48 -11.12 -3.43 -3.06
CA PRO A 48 -11.34 -1.98 -3.07
C PRO A 48 -10.07 -1.24 -3.52
N VAL A 49 -10.21 -0.03 -4.07
CA VAL A 49 -9.05 0.78 -4.50
C VAL A 49 -8.06 1.03 -3.35
N ALA A 50 -8.58 1.17 -2.12
CA ALA A 50 -7.77 1.30 -0.89
C ALA A 50 -6.80 0.13 -0.69
N PHE A 51 -7.14 -1.09 -1.13
CA PHE A 51 -6.23 -2.25 -1.07
C PHE A 51 -4.93 -1.99 -1.82
N TRP A 52 -5.01 -1.37 -2.99
CA TRP A 52 -3.85 -1.09 -3.84
C TRP A 52 -2.98 0.02 -3.24
N TYR A 53 -3.59 1.06 -2.66
CA TYR A 53 -2.84 2.12 -1.98
C TYR A 53 -2.14 1.60 -0.71
N LEU A 54 -2.82 0.80 0.11
CA LEU A 54 -2.21 0.17 1.28
C LEU A 54 -1.06 -0.77 0.89
N SER A 55 -1.23 -1.53 -0.19
CA SER A 55 -0.18 -2.40 -0.73
C SER A 55 1.03 -1.60 -1.22
N LEU A 56 0.79 -0.47 -1.90
CA LEU A 56 1.87 0.41 -2.36
C LEU A 56 2.63 1.03 -1.19
N ALA A 57 1.93 1.57 -0.18
CA ALA A 57 2.54 2.19 0.99
C ALA A 57 3.31 1.17 1.84
N GLY A 58 2.66 0.07 2.24
CA GLY A 58 3.31 -1.00 3.01
C GLY A 58 4.45 -1.65 2.23
N GLY A 59 4.28 -1.88 0.93
CA GLY A 59 5.30 -2.43 0.05
C GLY A 59 6.54 -1.54 -0.07
N ALA A 60 6.36 -0.22 -0.20
CA ALA A 60 7.46 0.74 -0.28
C ALA A 60 8.25 0.79 1.03
N MET A 61 7.56 0.77 2.16
CA MET A 61 8.20 0.74 3.48
C MET A 61 8.95 -0.58 3.72
N LEU A 62 8.35 -1.72 3.35
CA LEU A 62 9.01 -3.02 3.44
C LEU A 62 10.22 -3.11 2.52
N LEU A 63 10.17 -2.52 1.32
CA LEU A 63 11.31 -2.44 0.42
C LEU A 63 12.43 -1.60 1.03
N ALA A 64 12.12 -0.43 1.60
CA ALA A 64 13.11 0.39 2.31
C ALA A 64 13.76 -0.38 3.47
N TYR A 65 12.96 -1.11 4.25
CA TYR A 65 13.46 -2.00 5.29
C TYR A 65 14.33 -3.14 4.74
N ALA A 66 13.94 -3.77 3.63
CA ALA A 66 14.68 -4.85 2.97
C ALA A 66 16.06 -4.38 2.48
N VAL A 67 16.12 -3.19 1.88
CA VAL A 67 17.36 -2.54 1.44
C VAL A 67 18.27 -2.26 2.63
N HIS A 68 17.72 -1.72 3.72
CA HIS A 68 18.47 -1.51 4.95
C HIS A 68 19.05 -2.82 5.52
N ARG A 69 18.26 -3.90 5.50
CA ARG A 69 18.67 -5.25 5.94
C ARG A 69 19.55 -6.00 4.94
N ARG A 70 19.75 -5.46 3.73
CA ARG A 70 20.46 -6.11 2.61
C ARG A 70 19.90 -7.50 2.28
N ASP A 71 18.57 -7.64 2.31
CA ASP A 71 17.89 -8.89 1.98
C ASP A 71 17.50 -8.93 0.49
N PRO A 72 18.27 -9.60 -0.39
CA PRO A 72 18.01 -9.57 -1.83
C PRO A 72 16.70 -10.27 -2.22
N VAL A 73 16.27 -11.28 -1.47
CA VAL A 73 15.03 -12.03 -1.75
C VAL A 73 13.84 -11.13 -1.48
N PHE A 74 13.85 -10.43 -0.34
CA PHE A 74 12.77 -9.54 0.03
C PHE A 74 12.73 -8.27 -0.84
N ILE A 75 13.90 -7.74 -1.23
CA ILE A 75 14.02 -6.64 -2.20
C ILE A 75 13.37 -7.02 -3.54
N LEU A 76 13.70 -8.19 -4.09
CA LEU A 76 13.14 -8.63 -5.37
C LEU A 76 11.62 -8.80 -5.29
N GLY A 77 11.13 -9.47 -4.24
CA GLY A 77 9.69 -9.67 -4.02
C GLY A 77 8.92 -8.35 -3.91
N GLN A 78 9.39 -7.42 -3.08
CA GLN A 78 8.70 -6.14 -2.87
C GLN A 78 8.80 -5.19 -4.07
N SER A 79 9.90 -5.24 -4.82
CA SER A 79 10.04 -4.46 -6.07
C SER A 79 9.01 -4.92 -7.11
N MET A 80 8.85 -6.23 -7.29
CA MET A 80 7.82 -6.79 -8.18
C MET A 80 6.41 -6.46 -7.69
N GLY A 81 6.16 -6.56 -6.38
CA GLY A 81 4.89 -6.16 -5.77
C GLY A 81 4.54 -4.70 -6.07
N LEU A 82 5.45 -3.77 -5.81
CA LEU A 82 5.26 -2.34 -6.07
C LEU A 82 4.92 -2.04 -7.52
N PHE A 83 5.60 -2.70 -8.46
CA PHE A 83 5.30 -2.56 -9.89
C PHE A 83 3.84 -2.97 -10.20
N VAL A 84 3.40 -4.13 -9.70
CA VAL A 84 2.03 -4.62 -9.90
C VAL A 84 0.99 -3.68 -9.28
N TYR A 85 1.25 -3.20 -8.05
CA TYR A 85 0.33 -2.29 -7.35
C TYR A 85 0.17 -0.96 -8.08
N GLY A 86 1.29 -0.36 -8.52
CA GLY A 86 1.28 0.87 -9.31
C GLY A 86 0.59 0.70 -10.66
N ARG A 87 0.87 -0.41 -11.36
CA ARG A 87 0.21 -0.74 -12.64
C ARG A 87 -1.30 -0.87 -12.48
N ASN A 88 -1.77 -1.51 -11.41
CA ASN A 88 -3.20 -1.67 -11.18
C ASN A 88 -3.89 -0.35 -10.83
N LEU A 89 -3.26 0.51 -10.02
CA LEU A 89 -3.75 1.87 -9.79
C LEU A 89 -3.85 2.67 -11.09
N LEU A 90 -2.83 2.59 -11.95
CA LEU A 90 -2.85 3.26 -13.25
C LEU A 90 -4.04 2.80 -14.11
N LEU A 91 -4.31 1.50 -14.17
CA LEU A 91 -5.46 0.99 -14.91
C LEU A 91 -6.79 1.48 -14.35
N ILE A 92 -6.95 1.46 -13.02
CA ILE A 92 -8.16 1.93 -12.34
C ILE A 92 -8.43 3.40 -12.71
N HIS A 93 -7.40 4.26 -12.65
CA HIS A 93 -7.54 5.67 -12.99
C HIS A 93 -7.83 5.92 -14.46
N ARG A 94 -7.18 5.16 -15.36
CA ARG A 94 -7.43 5.26 -16.81
C ARG A 94 -8.86 4.86 -17.17
N ARG A 95 -9.38 3.80 -16.55
CA ARG A 95 -10.76 3.36 -16.73
C ARG A 95 -11.76 4.43 -16.25
N ALA A 96 -11.56 4.95 -15.05
CA ALA A 96 -12.43 6.00 -14.50
C ALA A 96 -12.42 7.27 -15.36
N ALA A 97 -11.27 7.64 -15.95
CA ALA A 97 -11.18 8.77 -16.87
C ALA A 97 -11.92 8.52 -18.19
N ALA A 98 -11.84 7.31 -18.73
CA ALA A 98 -12.55 6.93 -19.95
C ALA A 98 -14.08 6.94 -19.75
N GLU A 99 -14.56 6.40 -18.62
CA GLU A 99 -15.98 6.39 -18.26
C GLU A 99 -16.53 7.82 -18.13
N ARG A 100 -15.81 8.72 -17.44
CA ARG A 100 -16.20 10.14 -17.33
C ARG A 100 -16.34 10.84 -18.68
N ARG A 101 -15.43 10.57 -19.62
CA ARG A 101 -15.49 11.13 -20.98
C ARG A 101 -16.70 10.62 -21.75
N ALA A 102 -16.99 9.33 -21.65
CA ALA A 102 -18.15 8.72 -22.30
C ALA A 102 -19.47 9.30 -21.78
N SER A 103 -19.60 9.48 -20.46
CA SER A 103 -20.79 10.10 -19.85
C SER A 103 -20.97 11.56 -20.26
N GLY A 104 -19.90 12.35 -20.33
CA GLY A 104 -19.97 13.75 -20.78
C GLY A 104 -20.46 13.87 -22.23
N MET A 105 -19.98 13.00 -23.12
CA MET A 105 -20.37 12.98 -24.53
C MET A 105 -21.80 12.45 -24.76
N ALA A 106 -22.35 11.68 -23.82
CA ALA A 106 -23.75 11.26 -23.84
C ALA A 106 -24.69 12.39 -23.39
N GLY A 107 -24.30 13.17 -22.37
CA GLY A 107 -25.07 14.32 -21.89
C GLY A 107 -25.21 15.44 -22.94
N ASP A 108 -24.12 15.75 -23.64
CA ASP A 108 -24.10 16.80 -24.69
C ASP A 108 -25.01 16.48 -25.89
N ARG A 109 -25.09 15.18 -26.26
CA ARG A 109 -26.00 14.70 -27.32
C ARG A 109 -27.46 14.63 -26.91
N GLY A 110 -27.75 14.56 -25.61
CA GLY A 110 -29.11 14.59 -25.07
C GLY A 110 -29.67 16.01 -24.93
N ALA A 111 -28.80 17.00 -24.72
CA ALA A 111 -29.20 18.41 -24.57
C ALA A 111 -29.42 19.14 -25.91
N SER A 112 -28.98 18.54 -27.02
CA SER A 112 -29.08 19.09 -28.38
C SER A 112 -30.28 18.54 -29.19
N ARG A 113 -31.19 17.81 -28.53
CA ARG A 113 -32.46 17.29 -29.08
C ARG A 113 -33.64 17.87 -28.31
#